data_AF-H2YCG4-F1
#
_entry.id   AF-H2YCG4-F1
#
_cell.length_a   1.000
_cell.length_b   1.000
_cell.length_c   1.000
_cell.angle_alpha   90.00
_cell.angle_beta   90.00
_cell.angle_gamma   90.00
#
_symmetry.space_group_name_H-M   'P 1'
#
loop_
_entity.id
_entity.type
_entity.pdbx_description
1 polymer ?
#
loop_
_entity_poly.entity_id
_entity_poly.type
_entity_poly.pdbx_seq_one_letter_code
_entity_poly.pdbx_strand_id
1 'polypeptide(L)'
;RCHSARPSLFSTASGFDDYRGFLNLCVVLLVISNARVFLENILKYGILVDPLQWLSAVLYNPYQWPNLLLVLGSSVFIFIAFHIERFLARNYITANTGVTLHTLNLLVVILLPPFQILQLEAQPSFGSLFSCSVYVVVFLKLWSYAQTNKWYREGYTKALSKRRIHRTSKEFLSRGLVDYIQYPYNLSYRNLLYFMAAPTLCYEANYPRTSGINKSYLMRRALEILFLFQLELALIQQWVVPVLQKAILPIHNYEGYTIMERLLKLSVPNHFIWLVFFYFFFHSVLNALAEVMKFADREFYRDWWNAETIVYFWQAWNIPVHKWCVRHCYKPLLSIGCPKFAAQVSVFLLSAFFHEYLVSIPLHMFKAWAFFGMTMQIPLSVFTSWVSKRFSSNYGNMIVWMSLILGQPVAILAYVYHYYVTSYTTIA
;
A
#
# COMPACT_ATOMS: atom_id res chain seq x y z
N ARG A 1 -28.44 42.96 22.54
CA ARG A 1 -28.74 41.60 23.03
C ARG A 1 -27.46 40.77 22.91
N CYS A 2 -26.94 40.17 23.98
CA CYS A 2 -25.65 39.43 24.00
C CYS A 2 -25.78 37.93 23.70
N HIS A 3 -27.01 37.39 23.70
CA HIS A 3 -27.29 35.99 23.41
C HIS A 3 -27.97 35.84 22.04
N SER A 4 -27.56 34.82 21.30
CA SER A 4 -28.12 34.39 20.02
C SER A 4 -28.39 32.89 20.07
N ALA A 5 -29.46 32.44 19.41
CA ALA A 5 -29.72 31.02 19.22
C ALA A 5 -28.61 30.44 18.32
N ARG A 6 -27.79 29.54 18.86
CA ARG A 6 -26.72 28.85 18.15
C ARG A 6 -26.51 27.46 18.75
N PRO A 7 -26.26 26.42 17.95
CA PRO A 7 -25.89 25.10 18.45
C PRO A 7 -24.48 25.13 19.07
N SER A 8 -24.21 24.20 19.99
CA SER A 8 -22.85 23.97 20.50
C SER A 8 -21.95 23.42 19.41
N LEU A 9 -20.64 23.72 19.44
CA LEU A 9 -19.72 23.37 18.33
C LEU A 9 -19.66 21.86 18.05
N PHE A 10 -19.72 20.98 19.06
CA PHE A 10 -19.72 19.52 18.86
C PHE A 10 -21.10 18.93 18.55
N SER A 11 -22.16 19.74 18.55
CA SER A 11 -23.47 19.26 18.13
C SER A 11 -23.45 19.00 16.63
N THR A 12 -24.09 17.93 16.19
CA THR A 12 -24.21 17.57 14.77
C THR A 12 -24.84 18.68 13.91
N ALA A 13 -25.69 19.52 14.51
CA ALA A 13 -26.32 20.67 13.87
C ALA A 13 -25.39 21.89 13.68
N SER A 14 -24.18 21.89 14.25
CA SER A 14 -23.25 23.05 14.17
C SER A 14 -22.58 23.18 12.80
N GLY A 15 -22.39 22.05 12.08
CA GLY A 15 -21.62 21.99 10.85
C GLY A 15 -20.11 22.26 11.03
N PHE A 16 -19.59 22.30 12.26
CA PHE A 16 -18.19 22.58 12.53
C PHE A 16 -17.29 21.38 12.17
N ASP A 17 -16.25 21.63 11.37
CA ASP A 17 -15.37 20.62 10.77
C ASP A 17 -13.85 20.84 11.01
N ASP A 18 -13.45 21.97 11.60
CA ASP A 18 -12.03 22.27 11.85
C ASP A 18 -11.52 21.73 13.20
N TYR A 19 -11.03 20.49 13.18
CA TYR A 19 -10.46 19.81 14.37
C TYR A 19 -8.91 19.86 14.43
N ARG A 20 -8.25 20.80 13.71
CA ARG A 20 -6.78 20.88 13.66
C ARG A 20 -6.12 21.00 15.03
N GLY A 21 -6.76 21.69 15.97
CA GLY A 21 -6.26 21.82 17.35
C GLY A 21 -6.14 20.47 18.07
N PHE A 22 -7.10 19.56 17.89
CA PHE A 22 -7.05 18.22 18.46
C PHE A 22 -5.96 17.36 17.82
N LEU A 23 -5.76 17.49 16.50
CA LEU A 23 -4.66 16.81 15.82
C LEU A 23 -3.30 17.24 16.39
N ASN A 24 -3.10 18.55 16.60
CA ASN A 24 -1.89 19.07 17.22
C ASN A 24 -1.72 18.54 18.65
N LEU A 25 -2.80 18.48 19.43
CA LEU A 25 -2.77 17.90 20.79
C LEU A 25 -2.36 16.43 20.76
N CYS A 26 -2.90 15.62 19.84
CA CYS A 26 -2.52 14.22 19.68
C CYS A 26 -1.02 14.08 19.38
N VAL A 27 -0.48 14.91 18.50
CA VAL A 27 0.97 14.92 18.19
C VAL A 27 1.78 15.30 19.43
N VAL A 28 1.37 16.33 20.17
CA VAL A 28 2.06 16.76 21.39
C VAL A 28 2.06 15.66 22.44
N LEU A 29 0.91 15.02 22.69
CA LEU A 29 0.78 13.91 23.64
C LEU A 29 1.64 12.72 23.21
N LEU A 30 1.68 12.40 21.92
CA LEU A 30 2.50 11.33 21.36
C LEU A 30 3.99 11.59 21.59
N VAL A 31 4.45 12.82 21.32
CA VAL A 31 5.85 13.21 21.53
C VAL A 31 6.20 13.21 23.01
N ILE A 32 5.40 13.84 23.87
CA ILE A 32 5.72 13.94 25.32
C ILE A 32 5.74 12.55 25.96
N SER A 33 4.77 11.68 25.65
CA SER A 33 4.68 10.35 26.25
C SER A 33 5.82 9.41 25.83
N ASN A 34 6.37 9.59 24.62
CA ASN A 34 7.37 8.67 24.06
C ASN A 34 8.78 9.28 23.95
N ALA A 35 8.95 10.60 24.09
CA ALA A 35 10.24 11.28 23.96
C ALA A 35 11.26 10.73 24.96
N ARG A 36 10.83 10.43 26.20
CA ARG A 36 11.68 9.81 27.20
C ARG A 36 12.21 8.45 26.72
N VAL A 37 11.33 7.56 26.28
CA VAL A 37 11.68 6.21 25.81
C VAL A 37 12.58 6.27 24.57
N PHE A 38 12.26 7.17 23.63
CA PHE A 38 13.07 7.40 22.43
C PHE A 38 14.49 7.87 22.78
N LEU A 39 14.62 8.86 23.68
CA LEU A 39 15.91 9.35 24.14
C LEU A 39 16.69 8.30 24.93
N GLU A 40 16.03 7.58 25.85
CA GLU A 40 16.65 6.48 26.60
C GLU A 40 17.18 5.39 25.65
N ASN A 41 16.44 5.04 24.60
CA ASN A 41 16.91 4.08 23.60
C ASN A 41 18.13 4.59 22.83
N ILE A 42 18.14 5.86 22.39
CA ILE A 42 19.30 6.44 21.70
C ILE A 42 20.51 6.52 22.64
N LEU A 43 20.32 6.90 23.90
CA LEU A 43 21.42 7.01 24.87
C LEU A 43 21.96 5.64 25.30
N LYS A 44 21.08 4.65 25.50
CA LYS A 44 21.46 3.30 25.97
C LYS A 44 22.08 2.45 24.87
N TYR A 45 21.54 2.52 23.65
CA TYR A 45 21.93 1.65 22.56
C TYR A 45 22.75 2.37 21.47
N GLY A 46 22.79 3.70 21.48
CA GLY A 46 23.41 4.47 20.40
C GLY A 46 22.67 4.30 19.07
N ILE A 47 23.31 4.73 17.98
CA ILE A 47 22.90 4.31 16.64
C ILE A 47 23.44 2.90 16.45
N LEU A 48 22.61 1.89 16.73
CA LEU A 48 22.96 0.46 16.64
C LEU A 48 23.26 -0.04 15.22
N VAL A 49 23.04 0.79 14.20
CA VAL A 49 23.19 0.42 12.79
C VAL A 49 24.47 1.02 12.27
N ASP A 50 25.50 0.20 12.06
CA ASP A 50 26.66 0.54 11.25
C ASP A 50 26.34 0.22 9.76
N PRO A 51 26.14 1.23 8.90
CA PRO A 51 25.80 1.01 7.50
C PRO A 51 26.95 0.34 6.72
N LEU A 52 28.20 0.59 7.11
CA LEU A 52 29.37 0.04 6.43
C LEU A 52 29.57 -1.43 6.78
N GLN A 53 29.38 -1.78 8.05
CA GLN A 53 29.42 -3.18 8.48
C GLN A 53 28.29 -3.99 7.83
N TRP A 54 27.07 -3.46 7.75
CA TRP A 54 25.96 -4.11 7.06
C TRP A 54 26.24 -4.29 5.56
N LEU A 55 26.74 -3.26 4.88
CA LEU A 55 27.10 -3.35 3.46
C LEU A 55 28.21 -4.40 3.23
N SER A 56 29.20 -4.45 4.11
CA SER A 56 30.28 -5.46 4.04
C SER A 56 29.76 -6.89 4.25
N ALA A 57 28.83 -7.09 5.18
CA ALA A 57 28.21 -8.40 5.44
C ALA A 57 27.36 -8.89 4.26
N VAL A 58 26.64 -7.96 3.60
CA VAL A 58 25.87 -8.25 2.39
C VAL A 58 26.77 -8.63 1.21
N LEU A 59 27.87 -7.91 1.01
CA LEU A 59 28.80 -8.15 -0.10
C LEU A 59 29.66 -9.41 0.09
N TYR A 60 29.98 -9.78 1.34
CA TYR A 60 30.82 -10.94 1.65
C TYR A 60 30.13 -12.28 1.35
N ASN A 61 28.83 -12.42 1.64
CA ASN A 61 28.08 -13.61 1.29
C ASN A 61 26.61 -13.31 0.94
N PRO A 62 26.31 -12.93 -0.32
CA PRO A 62 24.96 -12.52 -0.72
C PRO A 62 23.94 -13.66 -0.66
N TYR A 63 24.37 -14.92 -0.74
CA TYR A 63 23.49 -16.10 -0.65
C TYR A 63 22.90 -16.30 0.75
N GLN A 64 23.51 -15.73 1.79
CA GLN A 64 22.96 -15.70 3.15
C GLN A 64 21.76 -14.74 3.27
N TRP A 65 21.52 -13.89 2.27
CA TRP A 65 20.44 -12.89 2.25
C TRP A 65 19.47 -13.15 1.08
N PRO A 66 18.76 -14.30 1.05
CA PRO A 66 17.92 -14.70 -0.07
C PRO A 66 16.81 -13.68 -0.38
N ASN A 67 16.27 -13.01 0.63
CA ASN A 67 15.28 -11.94 0.49
C ASN A 67 15.83 -10.71 -0.26
N LEU A 68 17.07 -10.31 0.02
CA LEU A 68 17.71 -9.19 -0.68
C LEU A 68 17.99 -9.54 -2.14
N LEU A 69 18.49 -10.76 -2.40
CA LEU A 69 18.68 -11.28 -3.75
C LEU A 69 17.36 -11.32 -4.53
N LEU A 70 16.28 -11.77 -3.89
CA LEU A 70 14.94 -11.78 -4.47
C LEU A 70 14.51 -10.36 -4.85
N VAL A 71 14.65 -9.37 -3.96
CA VAL A 71 14.34 -7.95 -4.25
C VAL A 71 15.15 -7.42 -5.43
N LEU A 72 16.47 -7.64 -5.46
CA LEU A 72 17.33 -7.21 -6.56
C LEU A 72 16.94 -7.90 -7.88
N GLY A 73 16.59 -9.19 -7.82
CA GLY A 73 16.12 -10.00 -8.93
C GLY A 73 14.84 -9.48 -9.59
N SER A 74 14.02 -8.70 -8.86
CA SER A 74 12.82 -8.07 -9.43
C SER A 74 13.15 -7.16 -10.64
N SER A 75 14.35 -6.58 -10.68
CA SER A 75 14.85 -5.75 -11.77
C SER A 75 14.88 -6.48 -13.11
N VAL A 76 15.12 -7.79 -13.11
CA VAL A 76 15.17 -8.61 -14.33
C VAL A 76 13.81 -8.57 -15.03
N PHE A 77 12.72 -8.78 -14.29
CA PHE A 77 11.35 -8.76 -14.83
C PHE A 77 10.93 -7.38 -15.31
N ILE A 78 11.46 -6.31 -14.69
CA ILE A 78 11.27 -4.93 -15.12
C ILE A 78 11.89 -4.72 -16.50
N PHE A 79 13.14 -5.16 -16.70
CA PHE A 79 13.80 -5.05 -17.98
C PHE A 79 13.19 -5.95 -19.05
N ILE A 80 12.74 -7.16 -18.71
CA ILE A 80 12.03 -8.05 -19.64
C ILE A 80 10.79 -7.34 -20.19
N ALA A 81 9.94 -6.79 -19.32
CA ALA A 81 8.74 -6.07 -19.75
C ALA A 81 9.06 -4.87 -20.66
N PHE A 82 10.15 -4.15 -20.35
CA PHE A 82 10.61 -3.04 -21.19
C PHE A 82 11.02 -3.48 -22.59
N HIS A 83 11.78 -4.57 -22.72
CA HIS A 83 12.23 -5.07 -24.02
C HIS A 83 11.07 -5.64 -24.84
N ILE A 84 10.09 -6.31 -24.20
CA ILE A 84 8.85 -6.73 -24.88
C ILE A 84 8.15 -5.53 -25.52
N GLU A 85 7.98 -4.42 -24.79
CA GLU A 85 7.36 -3.19 -25.34
C GLU A 85 8.18 -2.55 -26.46
N ARG A 86 9.52 -2.59 -26.39
CA ARG A 86 10.38 -2.10 -27.49
C ARG A 86 10.25 -2.95 -28.75
N PHE A 87 10.17 -4.27 -28.61
CA PHE A 87 9.95 -5.18 -29.74
C PHE A 87 8.56 -5.00 -30.35
N LEU A 88 7.52 -4.79 -29.51
CA LEU A 88 6.19 -4.43 -29.98
C LEU A 88 6.17 -3.09 -30.72
N ALA A 89 6.88 -2.07 -30.22
CA ALA A 89 6.94 -0.75 -30.85
C ALA A 89 7.62 -0.76 -32.23
N ARG A 90 8.58 -1.67 -32.43
CA ARG A 90 9.27 -1.87 -33.71
C ARG A 90 8.59 -2.88 -34.63
N ASN A 91 7.43 -3.42 -34.24
CA ASN A 91 6.71 -4.49 -34.93
C ASN A 91 7.53 -5.77 -35.18
N TYR A 92 8.53 -6.07 -34.33
CA TYR A 92 9.25 -7.35 -34.40
C TYR A 92 8.45 -8.53 -33.86
N ILE A 93 7.48 -8.26 -32.96
CA ILE A 93 6.57 -9.26 -32.41
C ILE A 93 5.12 -8.81 -32.58
N THR A 94 4.21 -9.79 -32.73
CA THR A 94 2.79 -9.51 -32.88
C THR A 94 2.15 -9.07 -31.55
N ALA A 95 1.00 -8.38 -31.63
CA ALA A 95 0.27 -7.94 -30.44
C ALA A 95 -0.13 -9.12 -29.52
N ASN A 96 -0.55 -10.25 -30.11
CA ASN A 96 -0.95 -11.44 -29.35
C ASN A 96 0.26 -12.06 -28.63
N THR A 97 1.39 -12.22 -29.34
CA THR A 97 2.64 -12.70 -28.73
C THR A 97 3.09 -11.78 -27.60
N GLY A 98 3.01 -10.46 -27.78
CA GLY A 98 3.35 -9.49 -26.73
C GLY A 98 2.48 -9.61 -25.48
N VAL A 99 1.16 -9.78 -25.64
CA VAL A 99 0.25 -10.03 -24.52
C VAL A 99 0.62 -11.31 -23.79
N THR A 100 0.87 -12.41 -24.52
CA THR A 100 1.28 -13.68 -23.92
C THR A 100 2.58 -13.54 -23.13
N LEU A 101 3.61 -12.89 -23.70
CA LEU A 101 4.89 -12.67 -23.03
C LEU A 101 4.75 -11.80 -21.77
N HIS A 102 3.93 -10.75 -21.81
CA HIS A 102 3.64 -9.95 -20.63
C HIS A 102 2.92 -10.75 -19.54
N THR A 103 1.92 -11.56 -19.91
CA THR A 103 1.19 -12.41 -18.97
C THR A 103 2.12 -13.44 -18.32
N LEU A 104 3.00 -14.08 -19.09
CA LEU A 104 4.01 -15.01 -18.56
C LEU A 104 4.97 -14.31 -17.61
N ASN A 105 5.48 -13.12 -17.97
CA ASN A 105 6.36 -12.34 -17.11
C ASN A 105 5.67 -11.98 -15.78
N LEU A 106 4.43 -11.50 -15.83
CA LEU A 106 3.63 -11.17 -14.64
C LEU A 106 3.33 -12.38 -13.76
N LEU A 107 3.06 -13.54 -14.38
CA LEU A 107 2.84 -14.79 -13.66
C LEU A 107 4.09 -15.21 -12.89
N VAL A 108 5.27 -15.16 -13.52
CA VAL A 108 6.54 -15.47 -12.86
C VAL A 108 6.83 -14.50 -11.71
N VAL A 109 6.56 -13.19 -11.89
CA VAL A 109 6.70 -12.20 -10.81
C VAL A 109 5.89 -12.59 -9.57
N ILE A 110 4.65 -13.06 -9.70
CA ILE A 110 3.85 -13.43 -8.53
C ILE A 110 4.23 -14.79 -7.94
N LEU A 111 4.65 -15.74 -8.77
CA LEU A 111 4.96 -17.10 -8.32
C LEU A 111 6.38 -17.26 -7.74
N LEU A 112 7.34 -16.41 -8.14
CA LEU A 112 8.73 -16.54 -7.72
C LEU A 112 8.93 -16.36 -6.20
N PRO A 113 8.39 -15.32 -5.53
CA PRO A 113 8.57 -15.16 -4.09
C PRO A 113 8.09 -16.36 -3.26
N PRO A 114 6.84 -16.88 -3.41
CA PRO A 114 6.42 -18.06 -2.66
C PRO A 114 7.26 -19.29 -2.96
N PHE A 115 7.67 -19.51 -4.22
CA PHE A 115 8.56 -20.62 -4.55
C PHE A 115 9.88 -20.53 -3.77
N GLN A 116 10.52 -19.36 -3.76
CA GLN A 116 11.81 -19.19 -3.10
C GLN A 116 11.71 -19.20 -1.56
N ILE A 117 10.73 -18.49 -0.99
CA ILE A 117 10.59 -18.33 0.46
C ILE A 117 10.19 -19.65 1.12
N LEU A 118 9.25 -20.39 0.53
CA LEU A 118 8.73 -21.64 1.12
C LEU A 118 9.69 -22.82 0.94
N GLN A 119 10.46 -22.87 -0.15
CA GLN A 119 11.40 -23.97 -0.43
C GLN A 119 12.74 -23.80 0.28
N LEU A 120 13.22 -22.57 0.47
CA LEU A 120 14.51 -22.33 1.13
C LEU A 120 14.43 -22.28 2.66
N GLU A 121 13.30 -22.69 3.24
CA GLU A 121 13.00 -22.61 4.68
C GLU A 121 13.43 -21.27 5.31
N ALA A 122 13.28 -20.18 4.55
CA ALA A 122 13.66 -18.88 5.03
C ALA A 122 12.80 -18.59 6.27
N GLN A 123 13.44 -18.36 7.42
CA GLN A 123 12.73 -18.07 8.67
C GLN A 123 11.70 -16.97 8.42
N PRO A 124 10.43 -17.16 8.82
CA PRO A 124 9.39 -16.15 8.71
C PRO A 124 9.88 -14.83 9.31
N SER A 125 10.09 -13.86 8.42
CA SER A 125 10.77 -12.62 8.79
C SER A 125 10.13 -11.42 8.12
N PHE A 126 10.35 -10.24 8.72
CA PHE A 126 10.02 -8.96 8.09
C PHE A 126 10.65 -8.82 6.69
N GLY A 127 11.81 -9.45 6.45
CA GLY A 127 12.44 -9.49 5.13
C GLY A 127 11.62 -10.23 4.07
N SER A 128 10.94 -11.32 4.44
CA SER A 128 10.06 -12.08 3.55
C SER A 128 8.81 -11.26 3.20
N LEU A 129 8.21 -10.58 4.19
CA LEU A 129 7.09 -9.66 3.98
C LEU A 129 7.47 -8.49 3.06
N PHE A 130 8.62 -7.88 3.30
CA PHE A 130 9.14 -6.79 2.47
C PHE A 130 9.35 -7.25 1.03
N SER A 131 9.98 -8.41 0.83
CA SER A 131 10.24 -8.97 -0.50
C SER A 131 8.93 -9.25 -1.27
N CYS A 132 7.95 -9.91 -0.63
CA CYS A 132 6.64 -10.12 -1.22
C CYS A 132 5.95 -8.78 -1.58
N SER A 133 6.03 -7.78 -0.71
CA SER A 133 5.45 -6.45 -0.96
C SER A 133 6.09 -5.76 -2.17
N VAL A 134 7.41 -5.85 -2.33
CA VAL A 134 8.12 -5.33 -3.51
C VAL A 134 7.62 -6.01 -4.78
N TYR A 135 7.48 -7.35 -4.78
CA TYR A 135 7.01 -8.09 -5.95
C TYR A 135 5.55 -7.77 -6.30
N VAL A 136 4.68 -7.58 -5.32
CA VAL A 136 3.30 -7.11 -5.56
C VAL A 136 3.32 -5.72 -6.20
N VAL A 137 4.11 -4.77 -5.68
CA VAL A 137 4.24 -3.43 -6.28
C VAL A 137 4.77 -3.51 -7.72
N VAL A 138 5.81 -4.31 -7.96
CA VAL A 138 6.38 -4.52 -9.31
C VAL A 138 5.35 -5.13 -10.24
N PHE A 139 4.59 -6.13 -9.80
CA PHE A 139 3.50 -6.73 -10.57
C PHE A 139 2.45 -5.68 -10.99
N LEU A 140 1.94 -4.89 -10.04
CA LEU A 140 0.92 -3.87 -10.32
C LEU A 140 1.46 -2.81 -11.30
N LYS A 141 2.71 -2.37 -11.10
CA LYS A 141 3.37 -1.43 -12.01
C LYS A 141 3.56 -2.00 -13.40
N LEU A 142 4.04 -3.24 -13.52
CA LEU A 142 4.28 -3.88 -14.82
C LEU A 142 2.98 -4.16 -15.58
N TRP A 143 1.91 -4.54 -14.89
CA TRP A 143 0.58 -4.64 -15.50
C TRP A 143 0.17 -3.29 -16.07
N SER A 144 0.26 -2.23 -15.26
CA SER A 144 -0.10 -0.87 -15.69
C SER A 144 0.74 -0.39 -16.88
N TYR A 145 2.04 -0.69 -16.86
CA TYR A 145 2.99 -0.36 -17.92
C TYR A 145 2.62 -1.05 -19.24
N ALA A 146 2.38 -2.36 -19.22
CA ALA A 146 1.99 -3.13 -20.41
C ALA A 146 0.64 -2.65 -20.98
N GLN A 147 -0.37 -2.49 -20.12
CA GLN A 147 -1.70 -2.09 -20.57
C GLN A 147 -1.75 -0.66 -21.10
N THR A 148 -1.07 0.29 -20.44
CA THR A 148 -1.05 1.68 -20.90
C THR A 148 -0.23 1.84 -22.19
N ASN A 149 0.91 1.15 -22.34
CA ASN A 149 1.66 1.18 -23.60
C ASN A 149 0.90 0.53 -24.75
N LYS A 150 0.11 -0.53 -24.49
CA LYS A 150 -0.84 -1.06 -25.47
C LYS A 150 -1.80 0.02 -25.96
N TRP A 151 -2.40 0.79 -25.06
CA TRP A 151 -3.31 1.90 -25.44
C TRP A 151 -2.59 2.99 -26.24
N TYR A 152 -1.37 3.37 -25.86
CA TYR A 152 -0.58 4.34 -26.63
C TYR A 152 -0.25 3.83 -28.03
N ARG A 153 0.13 2.56 -28.16
CA ARG A 153 0.42 1.91 -29.45
C ARG A 153 -0.83 1.87 -30.35
N GLU A 154 -1.98 1.48 -29.82
CA GLU A 154 -3.26 1.46 -30.55
C GLU A 154 -3.71 2.88 -30.97
N GLY A 155 -3.50 3.87 -30.10
CA GLY A 155 -3.76 5.27 -30.42
C GLY A 155 -2.84 5.79 -31.53
N TYR A 156 -1.56 5.44 -31.48
CA TYR A 156 -0.55 5.82 -32.47
C TYR A 156 -0.83 5.21 -33.85
N THR A 157 -1.16 3.92 -33.93
CA THR A 157 -1.50 3.26 -35.21
C THR A 157 -2.77 3.84 -35.83
N LYS A 158 -3.80 4.15 -35.02
CA LYS A 158 -5.01 4.86 -35.49
C LYS A 158 -4.71 6.29 -35.96
N ALA A 159 -3.74 6.98 -35.36
CA ALA A 159 -3.34 8.32 -35.77
C ALA A 159 -2.52 8.31 -37.07
N LEU A 160 -1.67 7.30 -37.26
CA LEU A 160 -0.94 7.05 -38.51
C LEU A 160 -1.89 6.82 -39.68
N SER A 161 -2.88 5.92 -39.51
CA SER A 161 -3.84 5.61 -40.58
C SER A 161 -4.69 6.82 -41.00
N LYS A 162 -4.93 7.75 -40.09
CA LYS A 162 -5.69 9.00 -40.33
C LYS A 162 -4.82 10.21 -40.72
N ARG A 163 -3.51 10.06 -40.97
CA ARG A 163 -2.53 11.14 -41.26
C ARG A 163 -2.56 12.32 -40.24
N ARG A 164 -3.01 12.09 -38.99
CA ARG A 164 -3.28 13.16 -38.01
C ARG A 164 -2.04 13.62 -37.23
N ILE A 165 -0.95 12.86 -37.30
CA ILE A 165 0.26 13.05 -36.47
C ILE A 165 0.92 14.41 -36.70
N HIS A 166 1.02 14.86 -37.95
CA HIS A 166 1.66 16.13 -38.27
C HIS A 166 0.88 17.35 -37.74
N ARG A 167 -0.47 17.23 -37.66
CA ARG A 167 -1.34 18.26 -37.10
C ARG A 167 -1.20 18.34 -35.58
N THR A 168 -1.16 17.18 -34.92
CA THR A 168 -1.02 17.08 -33.47
C THR A 168 0.33 17.63 -32.99
N SER A 169 1.43 17.29 -33.67
CA SER A 169 2.76 17.82 -33.32
C SER A 169 2.85 19.35 -33.42
N LYS A 170 2.30 19.98 -34.47
CA LYS A 170 2.22 21.44 -34.59
C LYS A 170 1.38 22.08 -33.49
N GLU A 171 0.25 21.46 -33.13
CA GLU A 171 -0.66 21.98 -32.09
C GLU A 171 -0.02 21.93 -30.69
N PHE A 172 0.78 20.90 -30.39
CA PHE A 172 1.55 20.81 -29.13
C PHE A 172 2.68 21.85 -29.05
N LEU A 173 3.41 22.07 -30.16
CA LEU A 173 4.44 23.10 -30.24
C LEU A 173 3.85 24.50 -30.03
N SER A 174 2.68 24.79 -30.63
CA SER A 174 1.97 26.07 -30.46
C SER A 174 1.46 26.33 -29.04
N ARG A 175 1.30 25.27 -28.22
CA ARG A 175 0.87 25.37 -26.82
C ARG A 175 2.04 25.47 -25.84
N GLY A 176 3.29 25.57 -26.31
CA GLY A 176 4.47 25.68 -25.45
C GLY A 176 4.81 24.42 -24.65
N LEU A 177 4.26 23.27 -25.04
CA LEU A 177 4.48 21.98 -24.36
C LEU A 177 5.74 21.28 -24.89
N VAL A 178 6.90 21.95 -24.77
CA VAL A 178 8.18 21.53 -25.37
C VAL A 178 8.66 20.17 -24.81
N ASP A 179 8.31 19.84 -23.57
CA ASP A 179 8.74 18.60 -22.88
C ASP A 179 7.72 17.45 -22.91
N TYR A 180 6.68 17.52 -23.76
CA TYR A 180 5.65 16.47 -23.79
C TYR A 180 6.13 15.21 -24.53
N ILE A 181 6.33 14.12 -23.79
CA ILE A 181 6.82 12.85 -24.32
C ILE A 181 5.68 12.11 -25.02
N GLN A 182 5.89 11.77 -26.30
CA GLN A 182 4.94 11.00 -27.12
C GLN A 182 5.44 9.58 -27.38
N TYR A 183 4.52 8.65 -27.64
CA TYR A 183 4.86 7.32 -28.12
C TYR A 183 5.46 7.40 -29.54
N PRO A 184 6.54 6.67 -29.86
CA PRO A 184 7.22 5.63 -29.06
C PRO A 184 8.39 6.13 -28.19
N TYR A 185 8.66 7.44 -28.14
CA TYR A 185 9.79 8.02 -27.39
C TYR A 185 9.65 7.89 -25.87
N ASN A 186 8.46 7.56 -25.37
CA ASN A 186 8.26 7.23 -23.97
C ASN A 186 9.00 5.94 -23.54
N LEU A 187 9.33 5.05 -24.48
CA LEU A 187 10.06 3.80 -24.23
C LEU A 187 11.57 4.03 -24.05
N SER A 188 11.95 4.74 -23.00
CA SER A 188 13.34 4.95 -22.59
C SER A 188 13.61 4.33 -21.21
N TYR A 189 14.86 3.90 -20.95
CA TYR A 189 15.25 3.40 -19.64
C TYR A 189 15.02 4.44 -18.54
N ARG A 190 15.25 5.72 -18.84
CA ARG A 190 15.02 6.82 -17.89
C ARG A 190 13.55 6.90 -17.45
N ASN A 191 12.61 6.80 -18.40
CA ASN A 191 11.19 6.85 -18.08
C ASN A 191 10.74 5.60 -17.31
N LEU A 192 11.26 4.43 -17.68
CA LEU A 192 10.98 3.17 -16.98
C LEU A 192 11.44 3.26 -15.52
N LEU A 193 12.71 3.60 -15.28
CA LEU A 193 13.28 3.68 -13.93
C LEU A 193 12.58 4.77 -13.11
N TYR A 194 12.24 5.90 -13.74
CA TYR A 194 11.45 6.93 -13.10
C TYR A 194 10.10 6.39 -12.61
N PHE A 195 9.36 5.69 -13.48
CA PHE A 195 8.06 5.11 -13.11
C PHE A 195 8.20 4.06 -12.00
N MET A 196 9.22 3.21 -12.06
CA MET A 196 9.45 2.19 -11.04
C MET A 196 9.71 2.78 -9.67
N ALA A 197 10.40 3.93 -9.59
CA ALA A 197 10.64 4.64 -8.34
C ALA A 197 9.51 5.63 -7.94
N ALA A 198 8.67 6.09 -8.87
CA ALA A 198 7.60 7.04 -8.56
C ALA A 198 6.56 6.44 -7.58
N PRO A 199 5.99 7.23 -6.64
CA PRO A 199 5.02 6.76 -5.65
C PRO A 199 3.60 6.60 -6.25
N THR A 200 3.48 5.96 -7.41
CA THR A 200 2.22 5.66 -8.09
C THR A 200 2.30 4.28 -8.75
N LEU A 201 1.15 3.63 -8.88
CA LEU A 201 1.02 2.33 -9.53
C LEU A 201 0.52 2.45 -10.98
N CYS A 202 0.04 3.63 -11.38
CA CYS A 202 -0.46 3.88 -12.72
C CYS A 202 0.63 4.46 -13.62
N TYR A 203 1.01 3.73 -14.66
CA TYR A 203 1.93 4.21 -15.68
C TYR A 203 1.29 5.31 -16.53
N GLU A 204 2.02 6.41 -16.71
CA GLU A 204 1.71 7.48 -17.67
C GLU A 204 3.01 7.96 -18.30
N ALA A 205 2.96 8.35 -19.58
CA ALA A 205 4.14 8.87 -20.27
C ALA A 205 4.64 10.19 -19.67
N ASN A 206 3.71 11.01 -19.15
CA ASN A 206 3.99 12.35 -18.64
C ASN A 206 3.35 12.51 -17.27
N TYR A 207 4.17 12.68 -16.23
CA TYR A 207 3.71 12.92 -14.86
C TYR A 207 3.82 14.40 -14.50
N PRO A 208 2.92 14.94 -13.66
CA PRO A 208 3.07 16.28 -13.15
C PRO A 208 4.33 16.37 -12.27
N ARG A 209 5.17 17.39 -12.52
CA ARG A 209 6.48 17.57 -11.87
C ARG A 209 6.54 18.85 -11.04
N THR A 210 7.27 18.80 -9.93
CA THR A 210 7.68 20.02 -9.21
C THR A 210 8.92 20.63 -9.87
N SER A 211 9.07 21.95 -9.76
CA SER A 211 10.22 22.69 -10.32
C SER A 211 11.56 22.31 -9.66
N GLY A 212 11.53 22.02 -8.36
CA GLY A 212 12.71 21.68 -7.57
C GLY A 212 12.38 20.79 -6.37
N ILE A 213 13.42 20.52 -5.57
CA ILE A 213 13.34 19.77 -4.32
C ILE A 213 13.39 20.77 -3.15
N ASN A 214 12.36 20.79 -2.32
CA ASN A 214 12.32 21.53 -1.07
C ASN A 214 13.03 20.75 0.04
N LYS A 215 14.29 21.12 0.31
CA LYS A 215 15.14 20.45 1.30
C LYS A 215 14.59 20.52 2.73
N SER A 216 13.95 21.63 3.11
CA SER A 216 13.37 21.78 4.46
C SER A 216 12.18 20.86 4.64
N TYR A 217 11.32 20.75 3.63
CA TYR A 217 10.21 19.81 3.63
C TYR A 217 10.71 18.37 3.70
N LEU A 218 11.69 18.01 2.87
CA LEU A 218 12.30 16.67 2.87
C LEU A 218 12.93 16.32 4.21
N MET A 219 13.68 17.24 4.84
CA MET A 219 14.28 17.03 6.16
C MET A 219 13.23 16.78 7.23
N ARG A 220 12.14 17.56 7.23
CA ARG A 220 11.02 17.35 8.16
C ARG A 220 10.39 15.97 7.97
N ARG A 221 10.14 15.55 6.72
CA ARG A 221 9.64 14.19 6.43
C ARG A 221 10.61 13.10 6.88
N ALA A 222 11.91 13.28 6.67
CA ALA A 222 12.93 12.33 7.10
C ALA A 222 12.97 12.15 8.63
N LEU A 223 12.90 13.25 9.39
CA LEU A 223 12.80 13.20 10.85
C LEU A 223 11.51 12.52 11.32
N GLU A 224 10.38 12.79 10.67
CA GLU A 224 9.11 12.11 10.96
C GLU A 224 9.19 10.61 10.69
N ILE A 225 9.79 10.19 9.57
CA ILE A 225 10.02 8.77 9.25
C ILE A 225 10.83 8.10 10.36
N LEU A 226 11.94 8.71 10.79
CA LEU A 226 12.79 8.15 11.85
C LEU A 226 12.05 8.03 13.19
N PHE A 227 11.32 9.08 13.58
CA PHE A 227 10.56 9.10 14.83
C PHE A 227 9.43 8.06 14.82
N LEU A 228 8.61 8.04 13.76
CA LEU A 228 7.46 7.14 13.68
C LEU A 228 7.89 5.67 13.58
N PHE A 229 8.97 5.37 12.86
CA PHE A 229 9.53 4.03 12.82
C PHE A 229 9.97 3.54 14.21
N GLN A 230 10.68 4.38 14.97
CA GLN A 230 11.09 4.04 16.34
C GLN A 230 9.89 3.92 17.29
N LEU A 231 8.88 4.77 17.12
CA LEU A 231 7.64 4.70 17.87
C LEU A 231 6.91 3.38 17.60
N GLU A 232 6.78 2.93 16.36
CA GLU A 232 6.17 1.64 16.02
C GLU A 232 6.89 0.47 16.70
N LEU A 233 8.23 0.45 16.64
CA LEU A 233 9.03 -0.56 17.32
C LEU A 233 8.80 -0.55 18.83
N ALA A 234 8.78 0.64 19.45
CA ALA A 234 8.51 0.78 20.87
C ALA A 234 7.11 0.30 21.25
N LEU A 235 6.08 0.66 20.48
CA LEU A 235 4.69 0.21 20.70
C LEU A 235 4.58 -1.31 20.60
N ILE A 236 5.22 -1.92 19.59
CA ILE A 236 5.23 -3.38 19.45
C ILE A 236 5.91 -4.03 20.66
N GLN A 237 7.12 -3.60 21.01
CA GLN A 237 7.91 -4.22 22.08
C GLN A 237 7.34 -4.00 23.48
N GLN A 238 6.81 -2.81 23.78
CA GLN A 238 6.37 -2.43 25.13
C GLN A 238 4.88 -2.71 25.36
N TRP A 239 4.05 -2.64 24.30
CA TRP A 239 2.61 -2.83 24.43
C TRP A 239 2.14 -4.16 23.88
N VAL A 240 2.48 -4.50 22.63
CA VAL A 240 1.96 -5.72 21.99
C VAL A 240 2.60 -6.98 22.56
N VAL A 241 3.93 -7.05 22.61
CA VAL A 241 4.67 -8.26 23.02
C VAL A 241 4.28 -8.74 24.43
N PRO A 242 4.21 -7.89 25.49
CA PRO A 242 3.85 -8.35 26.82
C PRO A 242 2.41 -8.85 26.91
N VAL A 243 1.47 -8.21 26.20
CA VAL A 243 0.07 -8.65 26.14
C VAL A 243 -0.02 -9.98 25.39
N LEU A 244 0.73 -10.12 24.30
CA LEU A 244 0.79 -11.35 23.51
C LEU A 244 1.36 -12.51 24.33
N GLN A 245 2.48 -12.32 25.02
CA GLN A 245 3.08 -13.36 25.87
C GLN A 245 2.13 -13.82 26.99
N LYS A 246 1.45 -12.88 27.66
CA LYS A 246 0.43 -13.22 28.68
C LYS A 246 -0.78 -13.94 28.07
N ALA A 247 -1.12 -13.63 26.81
CA ALA A 247 -2.18 -14.29 26.07
C ALA A 247 -1.79 -15.71 25.60
N ILE A 248 -0.51 -16.09 25.62
CA ILE A 248 -0.01 -17.39 25.15
C ILE A 248 0.26 -18.37 26.31
N LEU A 249 0.51 -17.88 27.52
CA LEU A 249 1.00 -18.68 28.65
C LEU A 249 -0.03 -19.62 29.34
N PRO A 250 -1.31 -19.64 28.96
CA PRO A 250 -2.13 -20.83 29.17
C PRO A 250 -2.86 -21.18 27.86
N ILE A 251 -2.64 -22.35 27.27
CA ILE A 251 -3.35 -22.75 26.03
C ILE A 251 -4.05 -24.10 26.20
N HIS A 252 -3.74 -24.87 27.22
CA HIS A 252 -4.28 -26.22 27.33
C HIS A 252 -5.77 -26.34 27.68
N ASN A 253 -6.47 -25.27 28.08
CA ASN A 253 -7.89 -25.33 28.48
C ASN A 253 -8.68 -24.05 28.16
N TYR A 254 -8.87 -23.67 26.89
CA TYR A 254 -9.70 -22.49 26.58
C TYR A 254 -10.97 -22.76 25.78
N GLU A 255 -12.09 -22.33 26.38
CA GLU A 255 -13.38 -22.09 25.75
C GLU A 255 -13.31 -20.80 24.89
N GLY A 256 -14.17 -20.70 23.86
CA GLY A 256 -14.10 -19.61 22.86
C GLY A 256 -14.24 -18.19 23.42
N TYR A 257 -14.82 -18.00 24.61
CA TYR A 257 -14.99 -16.68 25.23
C TYR A 257 -13.65 -16.02 25.60
N THR A 258 -12.68 -16.79 26.08
CA THR A 258 -11.39 -16.23 26.52
C THR A 258 -10.53 -15.80 25.34
N ILE A 259 -10.67 -16.48 24.19
CA ILE A 259 -10.03 -16.07 22.94
C ILE A 259 -10.57 -14.71 22.49
N MET A 260 -11.90 -14.53 22.54
CA MET A 260 -12.53 -13.26 22.17
C MET A 260 -12.10 -12.11 23.09
N GLU A 261 -12.07 -12.33 24.42
CA GLU A 261 -11.60 -11.35 25.38
C GLU A 261 -10.14 -10.92 25.11
N ARG A 262 -9.27 -11.89 24.79
CA ARG A 262 -7.86 -11.63 24.45
C ARG A 262 -7.70 -10.86 23.14
N LEU A 263 -8.46 -11.21 22.10
CA LEU A 263 -8.45 -10.49 20.83
C LEU A 263 -8.94 -9.04 21.01
N LEU A 264 -9.94 -8.81 21.86
CA LEU A 264 -10.42 -7.46 22.17
C LEU A 264 -9.34 -6.62 22.88
N LYS A 265 -8.61 -7.20 23.84
CA LYS A 265 -7.50 -6.52 24.54
C LYS A 265 -6.37 -6.10 23.58
N LEU A 266 -6.14 -6.87 22.53
CA LEU A 266 -5.13 -6.59 21.52
C LEU A 266 -5.63 -5.68 20.37
N SER A 267 -6.95 -5.51 20.22
CA SER A 267 -7.52 -4.73 19.11
C SER A 267 -7.14 -3.24 19.17
N VAL A 268 -7.13 -2.64 20.35
CA VAL A 268 -6.76 -1.22 20.56
C VAL A 268 -5.29 -0.93 20.23
N PRO A 269 -4.28 -1.61 20.82
CA PRO A 269 -2.88 -1.38 20.46
C PRO A 269 -2.61 -1.64 18.97
N ASN A 270 -3.21 -2.69 18.43
CA ASN A 270 -3.08 -3.04 17.02
C ASN A 270 -3.65 -1.93 16.12
N HIS A 271 -4.85 -1.43 16.41
CA HIS A 271 -5.45 -0.32 15.66
C HIS A 271 -4.57 0.93 15.73
N PHE A 272 -4.03 1.25 16.92
CA PHE A 272 -3.15 2.39 17.09
C PHE A 272 -1.87 2.27 16.25
N ILE A 273 -1.24 1.09 16.23
CA ILE A 273 -0.07 0.82 15.37
C ILE A 273 -0.44 0.97 13.90
N TRP A 274 -1.62 0.50 13.46
CA TRP A 274 -2.09 0.68 12.08
C TRP A 274 -2.29 2.15 11.70
N LEU A 275 -2.77 3.00 12.62
CA LEU A 275 -2.88 4.45 12.40
C LEU A 275 -1.51 5.12 12.27
N VAL A 276 -0.56 4.75 13.14
CA VAL A 276 0.82 5.23 13.07
C VAL A 276 1.47 4.78 11.75
N PHE A 277 1.32 3.50 11.38
CA PHE A 277 1.81 2.94 10.12
C PHE A 277 1.23 3.65 8.91
N PHE A 278 -0.08 3.95 8.93
CA PHE A 278 -0.72 4.71 7.87
C PHE A 278 -0.03 6.07 7.67
N TYR A 279 0.17 6.83 8.75
CA TYR A 279 0.81 8.14 8.67
C TYR A 279 2.31 8.05 8.33
N PHE A 280 3.02 7.07 8.89
CA PHE A 280 4.40 6.77 8.56
C PHE A 280 4.57 6.51 7.06
N PHE A 281 3.83 5.56 6.51
CA PHE A 281 4.02 5.12 5.14
C PHE A 281 3.36 6.06 4.12
N PHE A 282 2.03 6.23 4.19
CA PHE A 282 1.27 6.95 3.16
C PHE A 282 1.48 8.45 3.20
N HIS A 283 1.74 9.02 4.38
CA HIS A 283 2.04 10.44 4.49
C HIS A 283 3.54 10.69 4.45
N SER A 284 4.34 10.11 5.34
CA SER A 284 5.74 10.53 5.48
C SER A 284 6.65 9.94 4.39
N VAL A 285 6.65 8.61 4.22
CA VAL A 285 7.49 7.92 3.23
C VAL A 285 7.12 8.30 1.79
N LEU A 286 5.84 8.22 1.41
CA LEU A 286 5.43 8.53 0.03
C LEU A 286 5.65 10.00 -0.34
N ASN A 287 5.45 10.95 0.58
CA ASN A 287 5.76 12.36 0.29
C ASN A 287 7.27 12.62 0.22
N ALA A 288 8.09 11.99 1.06
CA ALA A 288 9.54 12.08 0.95
C ALA A 288 10.02 11.55 -0.41
N LEU A 289 9.50 10.39 -0.82
CA LEU A 289 9.78 9.80 -2.13
C LEU A 289 9.29 10.70 -3.28
N ALA A 290 8.08 11.26 -3.16
CA ALA A 290 7.54 12.19 -4.15
C ALA A 290 8.41 13.44 -4.30
N GLU A 291 8.89 14.00 -3.19
CA GLU A 291 9.77 15.16 -3.18
C GLU A 291 11.10 14.85 -3.87
N VAL A 292 11.75 13.74 -3.54
CA VAL A 292 13.01 13.28 -4.17
C VAL A 292 12.83 13.06 -5.67
N MET A 293 11.69 12.45 -6.07
CA MET A 293 11.37 12.16 -7.46
C MET A 293 10.82 13.39 -8.22
N LYS A 294 10.62 14.53 -7.56
CA LYS A 294 9.91 15.71 -8.09
C LYS A 294 8.51 15.36 -8.64
N PHE A 295 7.83 14.41 -8.00
CA PHE A 295 6.47 14.00 -8.33
C PHE A 295 5.46 14.94 -7.64
N ALA A 296 4.61 15.58 -8.44
CA ALA A 296 3.70 16.60 -7.93
C ALA A 296 2.31 16.07 -7.52
N ASP A 297 1.87 14.91 -8.04
CA ASP A 297 0.62 14.28 -7.60
C ASP A 297 0.83 13.62 -6.22
N ARG A 298 0.57 14.37 -5.15
CA ARG A 298 0.75 13.91 -3.77
C ARG A 298 -0.54 13.43 -3.12
N GLU A 299 -1.58 13.18 -3.90
CA GLU A 299 -2.86 12.64 -3.43
C GLU A 299 -2.74 11.12 -3.20
N PHE A 300 -2.05 10.73 -2.13
CA PHE A 300 -1.89 9.32 -1.76
C PHE A 300 -3.07 8.75 -0.98
N TYR A 301 -3.84 9.61 -0.34
CA TYR A 301 -5.02 9.28 0.46
C TYR A 301 -5.97 10.50 0.50
N ARG A 302 -7.23 10.26 0.84
CA ARG A 302 -8.27 11.27 1.12
C ARG A 302 -8.68 11.20 2.60
N ASP A 303 -9.69 11.96 3.00
CA ASP A 303 -10.26 12.03 4.35
C ASP A 303 -11.05 10.77 4.75
N TRP A 304 -10.41 9.60 4.65
CA TRP A 304 -11.02 8.30 4.95
C TRP A 304 -11.48 8.17 6.41
N TRP A 305 -10.97 8.98 7.33
CA TRP A 305 -11.43 9.04 8.73
C TRP A 305 -12.86 9.59 8.86
N ASN A 306 -13.31 10.40 7.89
CA ASN A 306 -14.68 10.91 7.80
C ASN A 306 -15.59 10.00 6.96
N ALA A 307 -15.15 8.78 6.62
CA ALA A 307 -15.93 7.89 5.79
C ALA A 307 -17.26 7.51 6.42
N GLU A 308 -18.37 7.89 5.78
CA GLU A 308 -19.72 7.50 6.20
C GLU A 308 -20.05 6.05 5.83
N THR A 309 -19.34 5.49 4.85
CA THR A 309 -19.52 4.12 4.37
C THR A 309 -18.20 3.41 4.17
N ILE A 310 -18.21 2.08 4.34
CA ILE A 310 -17.06 1.21 4.03
C ILE A 310 -16.63 1.36 2.56
N VAL A 311 -17.58 1.62 1.65
CA VAL A 311 -17.29 1.86 0.23
C VAL A 311 -16.39 3.10 0.08
N TYR A 312 -16.73 4.21 0.71
CA TYR A 312 -15.91 5.43 0.65
C TYR A 312 -14.54 5.20 1.28
N PHE A 313 -14.47 4.54 2.43
CA PHE A 313 -13.22 4.20 3.10
C PHE A 313 -12.24 3.48 2.14
N TRP A 314 -12.67 2.41 1.46
CA TRP A 314 -11.82 1.66 0.53
C TRP A 314 -11.40 2.45 -0.72
N GLN A 315 -12.12 3.51 -1.07
CA GLN A 315 -11.78 4.42 -2.16
C GLN A 315 -10.84 5.54 -1.72
N ALA A 316 -10.78 5.84 -0.43
CA ALA A 316 -10.09 7.01 0.12
C ALA A 316 -8.77 6.68 0.81
N TRP A 317 -8.61 5.47 1.37
CA TRP A 317 -7.45 5.16 2.23
C TRP A 317 -6.11 5.06 1.46
N ASN A 318 -6.10 4.38 0.31
CA ASN A 318 -4.91 4.13 -0.52
C ASN A 318 -5.25 4.44 -1.98
N ILE A 319 -5.08 5.70 -2.34
CA ILE A 319 -5.44 6.23 -3.65
C ILE A 319 -4.60 5.60 -4.78
N PRO A 320 -3.28 5.35 -4.64
CA PRO A 320 -2.51 4.65 -5.67
C PRO A 320 -3.11 3.30 -6.07
N VAL A 321 -3.46 2.46 -5.10
CA VAL A 321 -4.09 1.15 -5.37
C VAL A 321 -5.51 1.34 -5.89
N HIS A 322 -6.29 2.26 -5.32
CA HIS A 322 -7.65 2.53 -5.79
C HIS A 322 -7.67 2.99 -7.27
N LYS A 323 -6.86 3.99 -7.63
CA LYS A 323 -6.71 4.47 -9.02
C LYS A 323 -6.29 3.33 -9.95
N TRP A 324 -5.38 2.46 -9.51
CA TRP A 324 -4.96 1.28 -10.27
C TRP A 324 -6.12 0.30 -10.49
N CYS A 325 -6.82 -0.11 -9.43
CA CYS A 325 -7.96 -1.01 -9.50
C CYS A 325 -9.06 -0.48 -10.43
N VAL A 326 -9.36 0.83 -10.34
CA VAL A 326 -10.36 1.45 -11.20
C VAL A 326 -9.93 1.44 -12.67
N ARG A 327 -8.69 1.82 -12.96
CA ARG A 327 -8.18 1.99 -14.33
C ARG A 327 -7.87 0.67 -15.03
N HIS A 328 -7.28 -0.30 -14.32
CA HIS A 328 -6.70 -1.51 -14.90
C HIS A 328 -7.52 -2.77 -14.69
N CYS A 329 -8.45 -2.77 -13.73
CA CYS A 329 -9.35 -3.90 -13.48
C CYS A 329 -10.81 -3.52 -13.75
N TYR A 330 -11.35 -2.57 -13.00
CA TYR A 330 -12.79 -2.26 -13.02
C TYR A 330 -13.27 -1.74 -14.38
N LYS A 331 -12.68 -0.66 -14.91
CA LYS A 331 -13.09 -0.09 -16.21
C LYS A 331 -12.92 -1.10 -17.37
N PRO A 332 -11.82 -1.86 -17.48
CA PRO A 332 -11.70 -2.93 -18.47
C PRO A 332 -12.79 -4.00 -18.35
N LEU A 333 -13.12 -4.48 -17.14
CA LEU A 333 -14.21 -5.44 -16.94
C LEU A 333 -15.56 -4.90 -17.42
N LEU A 334 -15.87 -3.63 -17.10
CA LEU A 334 -17.08 -2.98 -17.61
C LEU A 334 -17.08 -2.86 -19.13
N SER A 335 -15.93 -2.58 -19.75
CA SER A 335 -15.83 -2.44 -21.21
C SER A 335 -16.07 -3.73 -21.98
N ILE A 336 -15.89 -4.89 -21.33
CA ILE A 336 -16.16 -6.22 -21.90
C ILE A 336 -17.64 -6.63 -21.65
N GLY A 337 -18.43 -5.81 -20.95
CA GLY A 337 -19.84 -6.07 -20.67
C GLY A 337 -20.12 -6.72 -19.31
N CYS A 338 -19.13 -6.78 -18.40
CA CYS A 338 -19.35 -7.31 -17.06
C CYS A 338 -20.30 -6.40 -16.25
N PRO A 339 -21.31 -6.95 -15.55
CA PRO A 339 -22.19 -6.16 -14.67
C PRO A 339 -21.40 -5.42 -13.58
N LYS A 340 -21.88 -4.23 -13.19
CA LYS A 340 -21.19 -3.37 -12.20
C LYS A 340 -20.88 -4.09 -10.89
N PHE A 341 -21.85 -4.84 -10.36
CA PHE A 341 -21.69 -5.57 -9.11
C PHE A 341 -20.65 -6.70 -9.25
N ALA A 342 -20.72 -7.48 -10.33
CA ALA A 342 -19.73 -8.53 -10.60
C ALA A 342 -18.32 -7.95 -10.74
N ALA A 343 -18.15 -6.83 -11.47
CA ALA A 343 -16.86 -6.15 -11.58
C ALA A 343 -16.34 -5.62 -10.23
N GLN A 344 -17.21 -5.12 -9.34
CA GLN A 344 -16.82 -4.72 -7.98
C GLN A 344 -16.35 -5.94 -7.17
N VAL A 345 -17.12 -7.03 -7.17
CA VAL A 345 -16.75 -8.27 -6.48
C VAL A 345 -15.41 -8.80 -6.98
N SER A 346 -15.18 -8.84 -8.30
CA SER A 346 -13.89 -9.28 -8.87
C SER A 346 -12.71 -8.44 -8.39
N VAL A 347 -12.87 -7.11 -8.29
CA VAL A 347 -11.80 -6.23 -7.76
C VAL A 347 -11.55 -6.51 -6.27
N PHE A 348 -12.60 -6.73 -5.48
CA PHE A 348 -12.46 -7.10 -4.07
C PHE A 348 -11.79 -8.46 -3.88
N LEU A 349 -12.12 -9.47 -4.69
CA LEU A 349 -11.48 -10.79 -4.65
C LEU A 349 -10.01 -10.72 -5.06
N LEU A 350 -9.66 -9.92 -6.07
CA LEU A 350 -8.26 -9.67 -6.43
C LEU A 350 -7.49 -9.01 -5.27
N SER A 351 -8.12 -8.04 -4.59
CA SER A 351 -7.54 -7.43 -3.39
C SER A 351 -7.38 -8.45 -2.27
N ALA A 352 -8.39 -9.29 -2.02
CA ALA A 352 -8.35 -10.34 -1.00
C ALA A 352 -7.22 -11.34 -1.24
N PHE A 353 -6.98 -11.72 -2.49
CA PHE A 353 -5.84 -12.56 -2.89
C PHE A 353 -4.52 -11.93 -2.47
N PHE A 354 -4.29 -10.64 -2.75
CA PHE A 354 -3.03 -9.98 -2.38
C PHE A 354 -2.85 -9.79 -0.87
N HIS A 355 -3.93 -9.55 -0.13
CA HIS A 355 -3.85 -9.49 1.34
C HIS A 355 -3.47 -10.84 1.93
N GLU A 356 -4.09 -11.92 1.47
CA GLU A 356 -3.71 -13.29 1.88
C GLU A 356 -2.27 -13.61 1.45
N TYR A 357 -1.88 -13.28 0.21
CA TYR A 357 -0.53 -13.48 -0.30
C TYR A 357 0.53 -12.82 0.61
N LEU A 358 0.31 -11.55 0.99
CA LEU A 358 1.25 -10.79 1.80
C LEU A 358 1.32 -11.24 3.26
N VAL A 359 0.28 -11.87 3.81
CA VAL A 359 0.29 -12.36 5.20
C VAL A 359 0.73 -13.82 5.27
N SER A 360 0.19 -14.66 4.40
CA SER A 360 0.31 -16.12 4.48
C SER A 360 1.65 -16.65 3.99
N ILE A 361 2.22 -16.05 2.94
CA ILE A 361 3.53 -16.49 2.42
C ILE A 361 4.65 -16.17 3.41
N PRO A 362 4.80 -14.94 3.94
CA PRO A 362 5.89 -14.65 4.88
C PRO A 362 5.77 -15.40 6.20
N LEU A 363 4.55 -15.72 6.64
CA LEU A 363 4.30 -16.44 7.89
C LEU A 363 4.23 -17.97 7.72
N HIS A 364 4.29 -18.48 6.48
CA HIS A 364 4.16 -19.90 6.15
C HIS A 364 2.82 -20.49 6.64
N MET A 365 1.75 -19.68 6.61
CA MET A 365 0.45 -20.00 7.19
C MET A 365 -0.69 -19.83 6.18
N PHE A 366 -1.21 -20.93 5.63
CA PHE A 366 -2.28 -20.90 4.61
C PHE A 366 -3.68 -21.14 5.20
N LYS A 367 -4.14 -20.24 6.07
CA LYS A 367 -5.44 -20.36 6.76
C LYS A 367 -6.61 -19.61 6.09
N ALA A 368 -6.35 -18.76 5.10
CA ALA A 368 -7.36 -17.97 4.37
C ALA A 368 -8.15 -16.96 5.22
N TRP A 369 -7.74 -16.65 6.47
CA TRP A 369 -8.45 -15.73 7.33
C TRP A 369 -8.44 -14.29 6.80
N ALA A 370 -7.33 -13.83 6.20
CA ALA A 370 -7.27 -12.49 5.62
C ALA A 370 -8.13 -12.41 4.35
N PHE A 371 -8.13 -13.47 3.53
CA PHE A 371 -9.01 -13.59 2.37
C PHE A 371 -10.51 -13.50 2.75
N PHE A 372 -10.95 -14.27 3.74
CA PHE A 372 -12.33 -14.23 4.21
C PHE A 372 -12.67 -12.90 4.88
N GLY A 373 -11.75 -12.34 5.67
CA GLY A 373 -11.91 -11.02 6.29
C GLY A 373 -12.08 -9.89 5.27
N MET A 374 -11.37 -9.94 4.14
CA MET A 374 -11.54 -9.02 3.00
C MET A 374 -12.89 -9.26 2.30
N THR A 375 -13.28 -10.51 2.06
CA THR A 375 -14.53 -10.84 1.36
C THR A 375 -15.77 -10.43 2.18
N MET A 376 -15.71 -10.57 3.51
CA MET A 376 -16.76 -10.13 4.43
C MET A 376 -16.98 -8.61 4.45
N GLN A 377 -16.06 -7.82 3.89
CA GLN A 377 -16.28 -6.37 3.71
C GLN A 377 -17.36 -6.08 2.66
N ILE A 378 -17.63 -7.00 1.73
CA ILE A 378 -18.67 -6.83 0.70
C ILE A 378 -20.07 -6.76 1.34
N PRO A 379 -20.55 -7.75 2.12
CA PRO A 379 -21.84 -7.64 2.81
C PRO A 379 -21.85 -6.49 3.82
N LEU A 380 -20.72 -6.26 4.52
CA LEU A 380 -20.61 -5.12 5.43
C LEU A 380 -20.81 -3.78 4.69
N SER A 381 -20.29 -3.63 3.48
CA SER A 381 -20.45 -2.41 2.68
C SER A 381 -21.91 -2.11 2.31
N VAL A 382 -22.70 -3.17 2.04
CA VAL A 382 -24.14 -3.05 1.80
C VAL A 382 -24.84 -2.63 3.10
N PHE A 383 -24.49 -3.27 4.22
CA PHE A 383 -25.04 -2.96 5.53
C PHE A 383 -24.74 -1.52 5.97
N THR A 384 -23.48 -1.08 5.93
CA THR A 384 -23.09 0.28 6.31
C THR A 384 -23.77 1.32 5.42
N SER A 385 -23.89 1.04 4.11
CA SER A 385 -24.62 1.93 3.19
C SER A 385 -26.10 2.03 3.54
N TRP A 386 -26.72 0.93 3.97
CA TRP A 386 -28.10 0.93 4.45
C TRP A 386 -28.25 1.72 5.76
N VAL A 387 -27.37 1.51 6.74
CA VAL A 387 -27.39 2.26 8.02
C VAL A 387 -27.21 3.75 7.80
N SER A 388 -26.20 4.13 7.00
CA SER A 388 -25.89 5.52 6.70
C SER A 388 -27.05 6.24 6.03
N LYS A 389 -27.80 5.56 5.15
CA LYS A 389 -28.98 6.12 4.47
C LYS A 389 -30.23 6.14 5.35
N ARG A 390 -30.42 5.14 6.21
CA ARG A 390 -31.65 4.94 6.99
C ARG A 390 -31.67 5.72 8.31
N PHE A 391 -30.51 5.91 8.93
CA PHE A 391 -30.37 6.53 10.25
C PHE A 391 -29.59 7.85 10.18
N SER A 392 -28.26 7.79 10.11
CA SER A 392 -27.41 8.97 9.94
C SER A 392 -26.04 8.59 9.40
N SER A 393 -25.37 9.54 8.74
CA SER A 393 -23.98 9.40 8.32
C SER A 393 -23.02 9.13 9.48
N ASN A 394 -23.26 9.72 10.64
CA ASN A 394 -22.45 9.52 11.84
C ASN A 394 -22.48 8.06 12.32
N TYR A 395 -23.64 7.40 12.31
CA TYR A 395 -23.71 5.97 12.65
C TYR A 395 -23.00 5.10 11.59
N GLY A 396 -23.04 5.50 10.32
CA GLY A 396 -22.24 4.90 9.27
C GLY A 396 -20.73 4.99 9.56
N ASN A 397 -20.26 6.18 9.94
CA ASN A 397 -18.86 6.40 10.33
C ASN A 397 -18.45 5.59 11.58
N MET A 398 -19.32 5.48 12.59
CA MET A 398 -19.07 4.61 13.75
C MET A 398 -18.89 3.15 13.34
N ILE A 399 -19.71 2.64 12.40
CA ILE A 399 -19.55 1.27 11.88
C ILE A 399 -18.23 1.12 11.12
N VAL A 400 -17.81 2.12 10.35
CA VAL A 400 -16.49 2.12 9.70
C VAL A 400 -15.38 1.98 10.74
N TRP A 401 -15.35 2.82 11.77
CA TRP A 401 -14.35 2.73 12.84
C TRP A 401 -14.37 1.38 13.57
N MET A 402 -15.56 0.87 13.90
CA MET A 402 -15.69 -0.45 14.52
C MET A 402 -15.13 -1.56 13.63
N SER A 403 -15.35 -1.49 12.31
CA SER A 403 -14.76 -2.44 11.36
C SER A 403 -13.24 -2.34 11.27
N LEU A 404 -12.68 -1.12 11.37
CA LEU A 404 -11.22 -0.93 11.37
C LEU A 404 -10.55 -1.38 12.67
N ILE A 405 -11.26 -1.36 13.80
CA ILE A 405 -10.74 -1.83 15.08
C ILE A 405 -10.87 -3.36 15.20
N LEU A 406 -12.03 -3.91 14.82
CA LEU A 406 -12.38 -5.32 15.06
C LEU A 406 -12.24 -6.24 13.83
N GLY A 407 -12.12 -5.68 12.64
CA GLY A 407 -12.13 -6.43 11.38
C GLY A 407 -10.76 -6.97 11.00
N GLN A 408 -10.19 -6.46 9.90
CA GLN A 408 -8.98 -7.03 9.29
C GLN A 408 -7.74 -6.99 10.18
N PRO A 409 -7.50 -5.93 10.97
CA PRO A 409 -6.34 -5.93 11.86
C PRO A 409 -6.38 -7.07 12.88
N VAL A 410 -7.57 -7.50 13.33
CA VAL A 410 -7.72 -8.65 14.23
C VAL A 410 -7.44 -9.97 13.50
N ALA A 411 -7.81 -10.08 12.22
CA ALA A 411 -7.46 -11.25 11.41
C ALA A 411 -5.94 -11.40 11.26
N ILE A 412 -5.22 -10.31 11.00
CA ILE A 412 -3.75 -10.29 10.92
C ILE A 412 -3.12 -10.64 12.27
N LEU A 413 -3.67 -10.09 13.35
CA LEU A 413 -3.24 -10.44 14.71
C LEU A 413 -3.43 -11.93 15.00
N ALA A 414 -4.50 -12.57 14.52
CA ALA A 414 -4.70 -14.01 14.68
C ALA A 414 -3.59 -14.82 14.01
N TYR A 415 -3.10 -14.40 12.83
CA TYR A 415 -1.93 -15.02 12.20
C TYR A 415 -0.67 -14.85 13.05
N VAL A 416 -0.38 -13.63 13.52
CA VAL A 416 0.81 -13.36 14.34
C VAL A 416 0.75 -14.14 15.66
N TYR A 417 -0.43 -14.19 16.29
CA TYR A 417 -0.67 -14.96 17.51
C TYR A 417 -0.36 -16.44 17.27
N HIS A 418 -0.95 -17.03 16.23
CA HIS A 418 -0.74 -18.45 15.93
C HIS A 418 0.71 -18.75 15.56
N TYR A 419 1.35 -17.89 14.76
CA TYR A 419 2.78 -18.02 14.43
C TYR A 419 3.66 -18.02 15.70
N TYR A 420 3.40 -17.10 16.62
CA TYR A 420 4.14 -17.01 17.88
C TYR A 420 3.89 -18.24 18.76
N VAL A 421 2.65 -18.71 18.88
CA VAL A 421 2.31 -19.93 19.62
C VAL A 421 3.07 -21.14 19.06
N THR A 422 2.97 -21.40 17.76
CA THR A 422 3.61 -22.56 17.13
C THR A 422 5.13 -22.51 17.26
N SER A 423 5.74 -21.33 17.07
CA SER A 423 7.19 -21.17 17.16
C SER A 423 7.73 -21.43 18.57
N TYR A 424 7.02 -20.97 19.61
CA TYR A 424 7.45 -21.17 21.00
C TYR A 424 7.20 -22.60 21.53
N THR A 425 6.12 -23.27 21.11
CA THR A 425 5.88 -24.68 21.47
C THR A 425 6.81 -25.67 20.79
N THR A 426 7.56 -25.25 19.76
CA THR A 426 8.56 -26.12 19.09
C THR A 426 9.95 -26.01 19.75
N ILE A 427 10.15 -25.01 20.63
CA ILE A 427 11.42 -24.74 21.33
C ILE A 427 11.40 -25.27 22.77
N ALA A 428 10.22 -25.57 23.32
CA ALA A 428 10.02 -26.25 24.60
C ALA A 428 9.73 -27.73 24.36
#